data_AF-A0A101X6G0-F1
#
_entry.id   AF-A0A101X6G0-F1
#
_cell.length_a   1.000
_cell.length_b   1.000
_cell.length_c   1.000
_cell.angle_alpha   90.00
_cell.angle_beta   90.00
_cell.angle_gamma   90.00
#
_symmetry.space_group_name_H-M   'P 1'
#
loop_
_entity.id
_entity.type
_entity.pdbx_description
1 polymer ?
#
loop_
_entity_poly.entity_id
_entity_poly.type
_entity_poly.pdbx_seq_one_letter_code
_entity_poly.pdbx_strand_id
1 'polypeptide(L)'
;MVQELPKPWLNPMAYKKVRLEEARVEAELARKFLEQGLTRNAAGKVFQACKALVAALAVDKMGELEKMYSGVVKIRGGRRVKRSEWVIAIMPTNHLKEVAMMISDKVNYMASIAILLHQ
;
A
#
# COMPACT_ATOMS: atom_id res chain seq x y z
N MET A 1 -0.82 -21.48 -5.81
CA MET A 1 -2.01 -20.68 -6.20
C MET A 1 -1.83 -19.29 -5.61
N VAL A 2 -1.80 -18.23 -6.43
CA VAL A 2 -1.85 -16.86 -5.91
C VAL A 2 -3.28 -16.65 -5.42
N GLN A 3 -3.47 -16.65 -4.10
CA GLN A 3 -4.77 -16.36 -3.51
C GLN A 3 -5.15 -14.93 -3.89
N GLU A 4 -6.32 -14.74 -4.50
CA GLU A 4 -6.74 -13.40 -4.90
C GLU A 4 -6.86 -12.51 -3.66
N LEU A 5 -6.18 -11.38 -3.69
CA LEU A 5 -6.17 -10.44 -2.57
C LEU A 5 -7.62 -9.96 -2.32
N PRO A 6 -8.12 -10.05 -1.06
CA PRO A 6 -9.48 -9.60 -0.74
C PRO A 6 -9.69 -8.17 -1.22
N LYS A 7 -10.89 -7.79 -1.65
CA LYS A 7 -11.12 -6.41 -2.06
C LYS A 7 -11.46 -5.54 -0.83
N PRO A 8 -10.88 -4.33 -0.69
CA PRO A 8 -11.16 -3.48 0.45
C PRO A 8 -12.64 -3.08 0.55
N TRP A 9 -13.34 -2.96 -0.58
CA TRP A 9 -14.78 -2.66 -0.64
C TRP A 9 -15.71 -3.88 -0.40
N LEU A 10 -15.16 -5.09 -0.20
CA LEU A 10 -15.94 -6.28 0.16
C LEU A 10 -15.69 -6.70 1.60
N ASN A 11 -14.42 -6.74 2.00
CA ASN A 11 -14.03 -7.07 3.36
C ASN A 11 -12.75 -6.28 3.74
N PRO A 12 -12.91 -5.06 4.29
CA PRO A 12 -11.77 -4.20 4.60
C PRO A 12 -10.80 -4.82 5.60
N MET A 13 -11.30 -5.57 6.59
CA MET A 13 -10.46 -6.19 7.63
C MET A 13 -9.66 -7.37 7.10
N ALA A 14 -10.26 -8.21 6.25
CA ALA A 14 -9.51 -9.27 5.57
C ALA A 14 -8.45 -8.69 4.63
N TYR A 15 -8.79 -7.64 3.87
CA TYR A 15 -7.82 -6.92 3.04
C TYR A 15 -6.65 -6.38 3.85
N LYS A 16 -6.95 -5.67 4.96
CA LYS A 16 -5.95 -5.13 5.87
C LYS A 16 -5.01 -6.21 6.39
N LYS A 17 -5.56 -7.35 6.86
CA LYS A 17 -4.77 -8.46 7.39
C LYS A 17 -3.79 -9.03 6.34
N VAL A 18 -4.26 -9.25 5.10
CA VAL A 18 -3.42 -9.76 4.02
C VAL A 18 -2.32 -8.75 3.65
N ARG A 19 -2.65 -7.46 3.58
CA ARG A 19 -1.68 -6.40 3.28
C ARG A 19 -0.62 -6.23 4.37
N LEU A 20 -0.97 -6.41 5.64
CA LEU A 20 0.00 -6.40 6.74
C LEU A 20 0.97 -7.58 6.64
N GLU A 21 0.49 -8.78 6.29
CA GLU A 21 1.37 -9.93 6.08
C GLU A 21 2.27 -9.74 4.85
N GLU A 22 1.74 -9.20 3.75
CA GLU A 22 2.52 -8.83 2.57
C GLU A 22 3.63 -7.84 2.92
N ALA A 23 3.32 -6.79 3.70
CA ALA A 23 4.31 -5.83 4.17
C ALA A 23 5.42 -6.51 5.00
N ARG A 24 5.06 -7.45 5.88
CA ARG A 24 6.01 -8.21 6.70
C ARG A 24 6.93 -9.09 5.84
N VAL A 25 6.35 -9.84 4.89
CA VAL A 25 7.10 -10.73 3.99
C VAL A 25 8.05 -9.94 3.10
N GLU A 26 7.60 -8.83 2.52
CA GLU A 26 8.44 -8.00 1.66
C GLU A 26 9.59 -7.33 2.45
N ALA A 27 9.35 -6.90 3.69
CA ALA A 27 10.40 -6.37 4.56
C ALA A 27 11.43 -7.44 4.95
N GLU A 28 10.99 -8.68 5.22
CA GLU A 28 11.90 -9.78 5.51
C GLU A 28 12.77 -10.14 4.29
N LEU A 29 12.19 -10.12 3.10
CA LEU A 29 12.93 -10.34 1.86
C LEU A 29 13.91 -9.20 1.56
N ALA A 30 13.53 -7.95 1.85
CA ALA A 30 14.45 -6.82 1.76
C ALA A 30 15.69 -7.00 2.65
N ARG A 31 15.49 -7.46 3.89
CA ARG A 31 16.61 -7.77 4.81
C ARG A 31 17.53 -8.84 4.24
N LYS A 32 16.97 -9.94 3.71
CA LYS A 32 17.77 -11.03 3.09
C LYS A 32 18.59 -10.53 1.91
N PHE A 33 18.03 -9.67 1.06
CA PHE A 33 18.78 -9.05 -0.03
C PHE A 33 19.88 -8.13 0.47
N LEU A 34 19.63 -7.35 1.53
CA LEU A 34 20.64 -6.48 2.12
C LEU A 34 21.81 -7.30 2.69
N GLU A 35 21.54 -8.41 3.38
CA GLU A 35 22.55 -9.33 3.92
C GLU A 35 23.42 -9.96 2.82
N GLN A 36 22.89 -10.10 1.61
CA GLN A 36 23.60 -10.60 0.43
C GLN A 36 24.30 -9.49 -0.38
N GLY A 37 24.27 -8.24 0.09
CA GLY A 37 24.84 -7.09 -0.63
C GLY A 37 24.00 -6.61 -1.83
N LEU A 38 22.79 -7.14 -2.02
CA LEU A 38 21.88 -6.82 -3.13
C LEU A 38 21.06 -5.56 -2.83
N THR A 39 21.73 -4.42 -2.69
CA THR A 39 21.14 -3.15 -2.21
C THR A 39 19.97 -2.65 -3.07
N ARG A 40 20.07 -2.71 -4.41
CA ARG A 40 18.98 -2.30 -5.32
C ARG A 40 17.72 -3.16 -5.14
N ASN A 41 17.90 -4.47 -4.96
CA ASN A 41 16.79 -5.39 -4.74
C ASN A 41 16.16 -5.18 -3.37
N ALA A 42 16.99 -4.94 -2.34
CA ALA A 42 16.53 -4.60 -1.01
C ALA A 42 15.67 -3.32 -1.02
N ALA A 43 16.13 -2.27 -1.70
CA ALA A 43 15.37 -1.03 -1.85
C ALA A 43 14.01 -1.24 -2.54
N GLY A 44 13.98 -2.02 -3.63
CA GLY A 44 12.72 -2.39 -4.29
C GLY A 44 11.75 -3.13 -3.36
N LYS A 45 12.27 -3.99 -2.47
CA LYS A 45 11.46 -4.74 -1.50
C LYS A 45 10.96 -3.89 -0.33
N VAL A 46 11.77 -2.97 0.17
CA VAL A 46 11.33 -1.94 1.14
C VAL A 46 10.20 -1.09 0.54
N PHE A 47 10.31 -0.72 -0.73
CA PHE A 47 9.27 0.05 -1.41
C PHE A 47 7.94 -0.71 -1.50
N GLN A 48 7.96 -1.99 -1.89
CA GLN A 48 6.75 -2.82 -1.89
C GLN A 48 6.17 -3.02 -0.48
N ALA A 49 7.02 -3.28 0.51
CA ALA A 49 6.60 -3.39 1.91
C ALA A 49 5.89 -2.12 2.40
N CYS A 50 6.44 -0.94 2.06
CA CYS A 50 5.86 0.34 2.42
C CYS A 50 4.50 0.56 1.75
N LYS A 51 4.37 0.23 0.45
CA LYS A 51 3.08 0.31 -0.25
C LYS A 51 2.02 -0.57 0.40
N ALA A 52 2.36 -1.80 0.74
CA ALA A 52 1.44 -2.73 1.42
C ALA A 52 1.05 -2.22 2.82
N LEU A 53 2.01 -1.69 3.59
CA LEU A 53 1.75 -1.10 4.91
C LEU A 53 0.81 0.10 4.83
N VAL A 54 1.08 1.06 3.94
CA VAL A 54 0.22 2.25 3.78
C VAL A 54 -1.17 1.84 3.32
N ALA A 55 -1.28 0.86 2.41
CA ALA A 55 -2.58 0.32 1.98
C ALA A 55 -3.38 -0.32 3.11
N ALA A 56 -2.72 -1.09 3.98
CA ALA A 56 -3.35 -1.68 5.17
C ALA A 56 -3.85 -0.61 6.15
N LEU A 57 -3.02 0.37 6.47
CA LEU A 57 -3.35 1.43 7.43
C LEU A 57 -4.40 2.42 6.88
N ALA A 58 -4.43 2.61 5.56
CA ALA A 58 -5.44 3.44 4.90
C ALA A 58 -6.88 2.91 5.08
N VAL A 59 -7.05 1.61 5.40
CA VAL A 59 -8.36 1.06 5.76
C VAL A 59 -8.97 1.76 6.97
N ASP A 60 -8.15 2.14 7.94
CA ASP A 60 -8.61 2.85 9.15
C ASP A 60 -8.98 4.31 8.87
N LYS A 61 -8.67 4.80 7.66
CA LYS A 61 -8.88 6.18 7.20
C LYS A 61 -9.84 6.27 6.02
N MET A 62 -10.65 5.22 5.78
CA MET A 62 -11.53 5.15 4.60
C MET A 62 -12.50 6.34 4.49
N GLY A 63 -13.03 6.82 5.61
CA GLY A 63 -13.96 7.97 5.63
C GLY A 63 -13.28 9.27 5.24
N GLU A 64 -12.06 9.53 5.72
CA GLU A 64 -11.27 10.69 5.34
C GLU A 64 -10.80 10.60 3.88
N LEU A 65 -10.39 9.41 3.44
CA LEU A 65 -9.96 9.16 2.06
C LEU A 65 -11.10 9.32 1.07
N GLU A 66 -12.35 9.03 1.44
CA GLU A 66 -13.51 9.28 0.57
C GLU A 66 -13.74 10.77 0.31
N LYS A 67 -13.44 11.64 1.30
CA LYS A 67 -13.50 13.09 1.13
C LYS A 67 -12.39 13.59 0.20
N MET A 68 -11.17 13.06 0.36
CA MET A 68 -9.99 13.44 -0.43
C MET A 68 -10.07 12.91 -1.87
N TYR A 69 -10.50 11.66 -2.03
CA TYR A 69 -10.61 10.97 -3.31
C TYR A 69 -12.06 10.69 -3.65
N SER A 70 -12.79 11.76 -3.93
CA SER A 70 -14.20 11.69 -4.31
C SER A 70 -14.39 11.09 -5.71
N GLY A 71 -15.62 10.61 -5.94
CA GLY A 71 -16.03 10.03 -7.21
C GLY A 71 -15.75 8.53 -7.33
N VAL A 72 -15.83 8.03 -8.56
CA VAL A 72 -15.77 6.60 -8.86
C VAL A 72 -14.81 6.30 -10.02
N VAL A 73 -14.20 5.12 -9.97
CA VAL A 73 -13.32 4.60 -11.00
C VAL A 73 -13.95 3.35 -11.61
N LYS A 74 -13.92 3.23 -12.94
CA LYS A 74 -14.34 2.02 -13.66
C LYS A 74 -13.16 1.05 -13.70
N ILE A 75 -13.34 -0.15 -13.17
CA ILE A 75 -12.34 -1.22 -13.19
C ILE A 75 -12.70 -2.29 -14.25
N ARG A 76 -11.81 -3.26 -14.47
CA ARG A 76 -12.04 -4.38 -15.38
C ARG A 76 -13.37 -5.09 -15.05
N GLY A 77 -14.09 -5.53 -16.09
CA GLY A 77 -15.42 -6.12 -15.95
C GLY A 77 -16.56 -5.10 -15.80
N GLY A 78 -16.30 -3.81 -16.05
CA GLY A 78 -17.35 -2.77 -16.09
C GLY A 78 -17.81 -2.26 -14.72
N ARG A 79 -17.30 -2.85 -13.62
CA ARG A 79 -17.63 -2.44 -12.25
C ARG A 79 -17.14 -1.03 -11.96
N ARG A 80 -17.95 -0.27 -11.21
CA ARG A 80 -17.58 1.03 -10.64
C ARG A 80 -17.30 0.85 -9.14
N VAL A 81 -16.19 1.41 -8.67
CA VAL A 81 -15.79 1.43 -7.24
C VAL A 81 -15.49 2.85 -6.82
N LYS A 82 -15.57 3.17 -5.52
CA LYS A 82 -15.19 4.51 -5.06
C LYS A 82 -13.71 4.74 -5.35
N ARG A 83 -13.33 5.96 -5.71
CA ARG A 83 -11.93 6.29 -6.00
C ARG A 83 -11.05 6.06 -4.77
N SER A 84 -11.52 6.40 -3.57
CA SER A 84 -10.85 6.10 -2.31
C SER A 84 -10.55 4.60 -2.12
N GLU A 85 -11.54 3.74 -2.35
CA GLU A 85 -11.38 2.27 -2.26
C GLU A 85 -10.39 1.74 -3.31
N TRP A 86 -10.38 2.33 -4.51
CA TRP A 86 -9.42 2.00 -5.56
C TRP A 86 -7.99 2.43 -5.19
N VAL A 87 -7.83 3.64 -4.62
CA VAL A 87 -6.55 4.12 -4.09
C VAL A 87 -6.04 3.18 -3.01
N ILE A 88 -6.89 2.76 -2.07
CA ILE A 88 -6.52 1.78 -1.03
C ILE A 88 -6.09 0.46 -1.65
N ALA A 89 -6.86 -0.07 -2.60
CA ALA A 89 -6.61 -1.38 -3.22
C ALA A 89 -5.27 -1.44 -3.96
N ILE A 90 -4.99 -0.42 -4.79
CA ILE A 90 -3.82 -0.40 -5.68
C ILE A 90 -2.60 0.22 -4.99
N MET A 91 -2.83 1.16 -4.08
CA MET A 91 -1.84 2.09 -3.54
C MET A 91 -0.93 2.65 -4.64
N PRO A 92 -1.43 3.54 -5.52
CA PRO A 92 -0.63 4.11 -6.59
C PRO A 92 0.56 4.90 -6.03
N THR A 93 1.72 4.81 -6.68
CA THR A 93 2.96 5.44 -6.19
C THR A 93 2.83 6.96 -6.04
N ASN A 94 2.12 7.63 -6.95
CA ASN A 94 1.87 9.07 -6.91
C ASN A 94 0.99 9.52 -5.72
N HIS A 95 0.22 8.61 -5.12
CA HIS A 95 -0.60 8.89 -3.92
C HIS A 95 0.03 8.40 -2.62
N LEU A 96 1.12 7.61 -2.68
CA LEU A 96 1.69 6.93 -1.52
C LEU A 96 2.05 7.91 -0.39
N LYS A 97 2.74 9.00 -0.71
CA LYS A 97 3.19 9.99 0.28
C LYS A 97 2.01 10.78 0.88
N GLU A 98 1.06 11.19 0.04
CA GLU A 98 -0.15 11.91 0.46
C GLU A 98 -0.99 11.08 1.45
N VAL A 99 -1.23 9.81 1.13
CA VAL A 99 -1.97 8.90 2.01
C VAL A 99 -1.18 8.59 3.29
N ALA A 100 0.14 8.39 3.18
CA ALA A 100 1.00 8.15 4.34
C ALA A 100 0.98 9.33 5.34
N MET A 101 0.98 10.56 4.83
CA MET A 101 0.85 11.79 5.63
C MET A 101 -0.47 11.87 6.39
N MET A 102 -1.59 11.47 5.76
CA MET A 102 -2.89 11.41 6.45
C MET A 102 -2.90 10.40 7.61
N ILE A 103 -2.13 9.31 7.50
CA ILE A 103 -2.11 8.26 8.52
C ILE A 103 -1.33 8.71 9.76
N SER A 104 -0.06 9.12 9.60
CA SER A 104 0.77 9.69 10.67
C SER A 104 2.12 10.16 10.13
N ASP A 105 2.81 11.04 10.87
CA ASP A 105 4.16 11.51 10.55
C ASP A 105 5.17 10.36 10.41
N LYS A 106 5.06 9.33 11.26
CA LYS A 106 5.94 8.16 11.20
C LYS A 106 5.78 7.40 9.88
N VAL A 107 4.55 7.18 9.44
CA VAL A 107 4.25 6.48 8.19
C VAL A 107 4.67 7.33 6.98
N ASN A 108 4.47 8.64 7.05
CA ASN A 108 4.95 9.59 6.04
C ASN A 108 6.47 9.57 5.89
N TYR A 109 7.19 9.57 7.01
CA TYR A 109 8.65 9.47 7.02
C TYR A 109 9.12 8.17 6.36
N MET A 110 8.54 7.03 6.75
CA MET A 110 8.85 5.73 6.14
C MET A 110 8.59 5.72 4.63
N ALA A 111 7.44 6.26 4.19
CA ALA A 111 7.10 6.36 2.77
C ALA A 111 8.07 7.26 2.00
N SER A 112 8.49 8.37 2.59
CA SER A 112 9.45 9.29 1.99
C SER A 112 10.81 8.63 1.77
N ILE A 113 11.31 7.88 2.75
CA ILE A 113 12.55 7.12 2.62
C ILE A 113 12.41 6.00 1.58
N ALA A 114 11.30 5.24 1.61
CA ALA A 114 11.07 4.16 0.66
C ALA A 114 11.00 4.65 -0.80
N ILE A 115 10.38 5.80 -1.04
CA ILE A 115 10.35 6.45 -2.36
C ILE A 115 11.76 6.86 -2.79
N LEU A 116 12.53 7.48 -1.88
CA LEU A 116 13.89 7.94 -2.18
C LEU A 116 14.83 6.77 -2.55
N LEU A 117 14.76 5.66 -1.81
CA LEU A 117 15.60 4.49 -2.05
C LEU A 117 15.29 3.76 -3.36
N HIS A 118 14.05 3.89 -3.87
CA HIS A 118 13.59 3.16 -5.04
C HIS A 118 13.85 3.86 -6.37
N GLN A 119 14.10 5.18 -6.35
CA GLN A 119 14.47 5.98 -7.54
C GLN A 119 15.87 5.59 -8.05
#